data_AF-A0A6H5H6H0-F1
#
_entry.id   AF-A0A6H5H6H0-F1
#
_cell.length_a   1.000
_cell.length_b   1.000
_cell.length_c   1.000
_cell.angle_alpha   90.00
_cell.angle_beta   90.00
_cell.angle_gamma   90.00
#
_symmetry.space_group_name_H-M   'P 1'
#
loop_
_entity.id
_entity.type
_entity.pdbx_description
1 polymer ?
#
loop_
_entity_poly.entity_id
_entity_poly.type
_entity_poly.pdbx_seq_one_letter_code
_entity_poly.pdbx_strand_id
1 'polypeptide(L)'
;EILPLRVAFHFRHFPVFLPPPPPTNEFDAIRAKLSARRFDPDEVFPPPNRTVAARSLTTSSTVWTPRKTVKDRTGKNIVFVDGVRTPFLTSGSDYQKLMPHQLASHSLLHLMKKTGVPRELVEYIIYGTVIQEVKTSNIGREAALSAGFSDKTPSHTVTMACISSNAGMTTGIGLIAAGAYDVIVAGGVEMMSDVPIRHSRKMRALMLRANKAKTLGQKLQLLSTIRPDFFVPELPAVAEFSSGETMGHSADRLAASFKVTRDEQDKYALRSHTLAQEATNKGYLTDIVPFKREYPQNIELANLNHTDNYRNQISAV
;
A
#
# COMPACT_ATOMS: atom_id res chain seq x y z
N GLU A 1 38.84 14.06 12.20
CA GLU A 1 38.10 13.98 10.92
C GLU A 1 36.66 13.50 11.20
N ILE A 2 35.58 14.11 10.69
CA ILE A 2 35.15 14.25 9.28
C ILE A 2 34.65 12.91 8.69
N LEU A 3 33.41 12.50 8.99
CA LEU A 3 32.28 12.42 8.03
C LEU A 3 31.02 11.75 8.66
N PRO A 4 29.79 12.08 8.20
CA PRO A 4 28.55 11.57 8.76
C PRO A 4 27.97 10.39 7.97
N LEU A 5 27.54 9.33 8.66
CA LEU A 5 26.72 8.28 8.07
C LEU A 5 25.23 8.61 8.19
N ARG A 6 24.76 9.38 7.20
CA ARG A 6 23.33 9.50 6.87
C ARG A 6 22.84 8.15 6.36
N VAL A 7 21.74 7.65 6.90
CA VAL A 7 21.02 6.50 6.32
C VAL A 7 19.68 7.01 5.80
N ALA A 8 19.61 7.19 4.49
CA ALA A 8 18.35 7.20 3.73
C ALA A 8 17.90 5.76 3.46
N PHE A 9 16.87 5.59 2.59
CA PHE A 9 16.29 4.34 2.03
C PHE A 9 14.84 4.08 2.49
N HIS A 10 13.90 3.69 1.63
CA HIS A 10 13.89 3.65 0.15
C HIS A 10 12.44 3.65 -0.37
N PHE A 11 12.17 4.26 -1.54
CA PHE A 11 10.83 4.32 -2.14
C PHE A 11 10.42 2.95 -2.73
N ARG A 12 9.39 2.29 -2.17
CA ARG A 12 8.73 1.18 -2.86
C ARG A 12 7.95 1.72 -4.07
N HIS A 13 8.36 1.30 -5.26
CA HIS A 13 7.74 1.68 -6.52
C HIS A 13 6.43 0.92 -6.77
N PHE A 14 5.47 1.59 -7.41
CA PHE A 14 4.34 0.94 -8.08
C PHE A 14 4.82 0.29 -9.39
N PRO A 15 4.24 -0.84 -9.83
CA PRO A 15 4.49 -1.38 -11.16
C PRO A 15 3.85 -0.48 -12.23
N VAL A 16 4.67 0.09 -13.12
CA VAL A 16 4.20 0.83 -14.30
C VAL A 16 3.87 -0.17 -15.41
N PHE A 17 2.65 -0.11 -15.92
CA PHE A 17 2.22 -0.90 -17.08
C PHE A 17 2.69 -0.18 -18.36
N LEU A 18 3.58 -0.81 -19.14
CA LEU A 18 3.90 -0.40 -20.51
C LEU A 18 3.23 -1.38 -21.49
N PRO A 19 2.64 -0.90 -22.60
CA PRO A 19 2.18 -1.79 -23.67
C PRO A 19 3.37 -2.46 -24.37
N PRO A 20 3.21 -3.67 -24.92
CA PRO A 20 4.30 -4.38 -25.61
C PRO A 20 4.72 -3.64 -26.89
N PRO A 21 6.03 -3.59 -27.21
CA PRO A 21 6.51 -3.03 -28.47
C PRO A 21 6.13 -3.93 -29.67
N PRO A 22 6.05 -3.37 -30.89
CA PRO A 22 5.75 -4.14 -32.09
C PRO A 22 6.87 -5.16 -32.41
N PRO A 23 6.55 -6.28 -33.07
CA PRO A 23 7.53 -7.33 -33.37
C PRO A 23 8.55 -6.84 -34.39
N THR A 24 9.82 -6.80 -33.99
CA THR A 24 10.97 -6.56 -34.88
C THR A 24 11.94 -7.73 -34.82
N ASN A 25 12.52 -8.08 -35.97
CA ASN A 25 13.36 -9.26 -36.15
C ASN A 25 14.65 -9.30 -35.29
N GLU A 26 14.99 -8.20 -34.59
CA GLU A 26 16.11 -8.15 -33.65
C GLU A 26 15.88 -9.03 -32.41
N PHE A 27 14.64 -9.17 -31.93
CA PHE A 27 14.37 -10.00 -30.76
C PHE A 27 14.63 -11.50 -31.02
N ASP A 28 14.27 -11.99 -32.20
CA ASP A 28 14.58 -13.38 -32.59
C ASP A 28 16.07 -13.60 -32.85
N ALA A 29 16.78 -12.60 -33.38
CA ALA A 29 18.24 -12.63 -33.52
C ALA A 29 18.97 -12.68 -32.16
N ILE A 30 18.47 -11.95 -31.15
CA ILE A 30 18.97 -12.00 -29.77
C ILE A 30 18.63 -13.35 -29.12
N ARG A 31 17.41 -13.85 -29.33
CA ARG A 31 16.95 -15.15 -28.79
C ARG A 31 17.75 -16.33 -29.37
N ALA A 32 18.08 -16.29 -30.66
CA ALA A 32 18.96 -17.26 -31.32
C ALA A 32 20.41 -17.20 -30.82
N LYS A 33 20.95 -15.99 -30.56
CA LYS A 33 22.29 -15.83 -29.95
C LYS A 33 22.36 -16.32 -28.51
N LEU A 34 21.27 -16.22 -27.75
CA LEU A 34 21.18 -16.72 -26.38
C LEU A 34 20.96 -18.24 -26.31
N SER A 35 20.17 -18.83 -27.22
CA SER A 35 19.98 -20.29 -27.27
C SER A 35 21.19 -21.05 -27.81
N ALA A 36 22.05 -20.41 -28.60
CA ALA A 36 23.27 -21.00 -29.13
C ALA A 36 24.42 -21.12 -28.11
N ARG A 37 24.36 -20.43 -26.96
CA ARG A 37 25.33 -20.61 -25.87
C ARG A 37 24.96 -21.84 -25.05
N ARG A 38 25.57 -22.99 -25.37
CA ARG A 38 25.65 -24.09 -24.40
C ARG A 38 26.47 -23.62 -23.20
N PHE A 39 25.90 -23.74 -22.02
CA PHE A 39 26.58 -23.47 -20.76
C PHE A 39 27.48 -24.68 -20.45
N ASP A 40 28.79 -24.47 -20.36
CA ASP A 40 29.73 -25.50 -19.95
C ASP A 40 29.77 -25.53 -18.41
N PRO A 41 29.37 -26.63 -17.74
CA PRO A 41 29.33 -26.69 -16.28
C PRO A 41 30.72 -26.66 -15.63
N ASP A 42 31.80 -26.87 -16.39
CA ASP A 42 33.18 -26.96 -15.87
C ASP A 42 34.01 -25.67 -16.11
N GLU A 43 33.40 -24.55 -16.53
CA GLU A 43 34.10 -23.28 -16.73
C GLU A 43 34.44 -22.58 -15.40
N VAL A 44 35.49 -23.07 -14.73
CA VAL A 44 35.99 -22.57 -13.43
C VAL A 44 36.63 -21.18 -13.58
N PHE A 45 35.94 -20.15 -13.12
CA PHE A 45 36.53 -18.82 -12.92
C PHE A 45 37.68 -18.88 -11.90
N PRO A 46 38.91 -18.41 -12.22
CA PRO A 46 40.02 -18.45 -11.29
C PRO A 46 39.82 -17.46 -10.13
N PRO A 47 40.16 -17.84 -8.88
CA PRO A 47 40.04 -16.93 -7.73
C PRO A 47 41.05 -15.77 -7.82
N PRO A 48 40.70 -14.57 -7.35
CA PRO A 48 41.61 -13.43 -7.36
C PRO A 48 42.80 -13.65 -6.40
N ASN A 49 44.01 -13.34 -6.89
CA ASN A 49 45.27 -13.59 -6.19
C ASN A 49 45.37 -12.91 -4.81
N ARG A 50 45.94 -13.63 -3.83
CA ARG A 50 46.17 -13.17 -2.45
C ARG A 50 47.50 -12.42 -2.28
N THR A 51 47.44 -11.12 -2.01
CA THR A 51 48.50 -10.26 -1.40
C THR A 51 47.89 -8.87 -1.13
N VAL A 52 47.99 -8.19 0.02
CA VAL A 52 48.38 -8.46 1.43
C VAL A 52 47.42 -7.58 2.28
N ALA A 53 46.79 -8.01 3.39
CA ALA A 53 47.36 -8.01 4.74
C ALA A 53 46.42 -8.62 5.78
N ALA A 54 46.98 -9.30 6.79
CA ALA A 54 46.22 -9.71 7.97
C ALA A 54 46.11 -8.55 8.97
N ARG A 55 44.88 -8.24 9.43
CA ARG A 55 44.62 -7.62 10.74
C ARG A 55 43.15 -7.72 11.14
N SER A 56 42.94 -8.11 12.40
CA SER A 56 41.67 -8.18 13.15
C SER A 56 40.82 -9.45 12.99
N LEU A 57 41.29 -10.54 13.62
CA LEU A 57 40.38 -11.43 14.35
C LEU A 57 39.77 -10.61 15.51
N THR A 58 38.52 -10.19 15.36
CA THR A 58 37.76 -9.60 16.48
C THR A 58 36.84 -10.65 17.07
N THR A 59 37.38 -11.51 17.94
CA THR A 59 36.59 -12.34 18.84
C THR A 59 35.89 -11.44 19.86
N SER A 60 34.70 -10.97 19.51
CA SER A 60 33.77 -10.43 20.48
C SER A 60 32.36 -10.76 20.03
N SER A 61 31.72 -11.67 20.76
CA SER A 61 30.26 -11.81 20.79
C SER A 61 29.68 -10.54 21.40
N THR A 62 29.70 -9.46 20.62
CA THR A 62 29.09 -8.19 21.00
C THR A 62 27.60 -8.42 20.97
N VAL A 63 27.05 -8.82 22.13
CA VAL A 63 25.63 -8.74 22.41
C VAL A 63 25.19 -7.37 21.96
N TRP A 64 24.25 -7.30 21.03
CA TRP A 64 23.75 -6.04 20.51
C TRP A 64 23.07 -5.30 21.65
N THR A 65 23.82 -4.43 22.32
CA THR A 65 23.31 -3.59 23.40
C THR A 65 22.75 -2.33 22.73
N PRO A 66 21.41 -2.13 22.71
CA PRO A 66 20.82 -0.96 22.07
C PRO A 66 21.27 0.32 22.80
N ARG A 67 22.29 0.99 22.25
CA ARG A 67 22.70 2.31 22.73
C ARG A 67 21.59 3.30 22.42
N LYS A 68 20.95 3.86 23.46
CA LYS A 68 20.14 5.08 23.30
C LYS A 68 21.07 6.21 22.84
N THR A 69 21.04 6.51 21.55
CA THR A 69 21.87 7.55 20.91
C THR A 69 21.31 8.97 21.07
N VAL A 70 20.11 9.11 21.62
CA VAL A 70 19.40 10.38 21.82
C VAL A 70 18.91 10.46 23.26
N LYS A 71 19.04 11.65 23.89
CA LYS A 71 18.38 11.92 25.18
C LYS A 71 16.87 11.96 24.97
N ASP A 72 16.16 11.14 25.72
CA ASP A 72 14.70 11.19 25.82
C ASP A 72 14.27 12.56 26.38
N ARG A 73 13.43 13.29 25.64
CA ARG A 73 12.88 14.60 26.05
C ARG A 73 11.51 14.48 26.74
N THR A 74 10.91 13.29 26.73
CA THR A 74 9.51 13.01 27.07
C THR A 74 9.37 12.01 28.24
N GLY A 75 10.41 11.26 28.57
CA GLY A 75 10.48 10.32 29.69
C GLY A 75 9.86 8.93 29.42
N LYS A 76 9.15 8.76 28.30
CA LYS A 76 8.64 7.48 27.80
C LYS A 76 9.27 7.16 26.44
N ASN A 77 9.84 5.97 26.32
CA ASN A 77 10.24 5.40 25.03
C ASN A 77 8.98 4.95 24.25
N ILE A 78 8.86 5.36 22.99
CA ILE A 78 7.87 4.79 22.05
C ILE A 78 8.53 3.63 21.31
N VAL A 79 7.85 2.48 21.22
CA VAL A 79 8.37 1.25 20.62
C VAL A 79 7.40 0.68 19.59
N PHE A 80 7.95 0.00 18.58
CA PHE A 80 7.20 -0.81 17.64
C PHE A 80 7.18 -2.25 18.15
N VAL A 81 5.99 -2.81 18.37
CA VAL A 81 5.81 -4.17 18.89
C VAL A 81 5.94 -5.19 17.76
N ASP A 82 5.06 -5.12 16.76
CA ASP A 82 5.09 -5.94 15.56
C ASP A 82 4.21 -5.28 14.47
N GLY A 83 4.30 -5.79 13.23
CA GLY A 83 3.50 -5.34 12.10
C GLY A 83 3.09 -6.50 11.19
N VAL A 84 2.02 -6.26 10.43
CA VAL A 84 1.48 -7.17 9.41
C VAL A 84 0.98 -6.38 8.21
N ARG A 85 0.90 -7.06 7.07
CA ARG A 85 0.19 -6.60 5.88
C ARG A 85 -0.42 -7.79 5.13
N THR A 86 -1.46 -7.52 4.37
CA THR A 86 -1.93 -8.43 3.33
C THR A 86 -0.87 -8.58 2.22
N PRO A 87 -0.91 -9.67 1.44
CA PRO A 87 -0.17 -9.79 0.19
C PRO A 87 -0.42 -8.57 -0.71
N PHE A 88 0.65 -8.01 -1.29
CA PHE A 88 0.50 -6.94 -2.26
C PHE A 88 0.30 -7.58 -3.64
N LEU A 89 -0.91 -7.44 -4.17
CA LEU A 89 -1.35 -8.08 -5.42
C LEU A 89 -1.55 -7.04 -6.52
N THR A 90 -1.41 -7.47 -7.77
CA THR A 90 -1.68 -6.62 -8.94
C THR A 90 -3.15 -6.18 -8.95
N SER A 91 -3.41 -4.91 -9.25
CA SER A 91 -4.77 -4.36 -9.36
C SER A 91 -5.59 -5.13 -10.40
N GLY A 92 -6.87 -5.37 -10.13
CA GLY A 92 -7.75 -6.19 -10.97
C GLY A 92 -7.56 -7.71 -10.82
N SER A 93 -6.68 -8.19 -9.93
CA SER A 93 -6.54 -9.62 -9.62
C SER A 93 -7.41 -10.07 -8.43
N ASP A 94 -6.89 -10.91 -7.54
CA ASP A 94 -7.63 -11.69 -6.55
C ASP A 94 -8.45 -10.86 -5.53
N TYR A 95 -8.14 -9.57 -5.34
CA TYR A 95 -8.89 -8.67 -4.46
C TYR A 95 -10.04 -7.93 -5.14
N GLN A 96 -10.27 -8.09 -6.45
CA GLN A 96 -11.26 -7.30 -7.21
C GLN A 96 -12.68 -7.28 -6.63
N LYS A 97 -13.11 -8.33 -5.93
CA LYS A 97 -14.48 -8.47 -5.37
C LYS A 97 -14.63 -8.00 -3.91
N LEU A 98 -13.63 -7.31 -3.37
CA LEU A 98 -13.62 -6.80 -2.00
C LEU A 98 -13.90 -5.29 -1.97
N MET A 99 -14.14 -4.77 -0.77
CA MET A 99 -14.04 -3.33 -0.48
C MET A 99 -12.74 -3.07 0.31
N PRO A 100 -12.13 -1.88 0.21
CA PRO A 100 -10.88 -1.59 0.90
C PRO A 100 -10.97 -1.75 2.43
N HIS A 101 -12.13 -1.48 3.05
CA HIS A 101 -12.30 -1.67 4.50
C HIS A 101 -12.12 -3.15 4.94
N GLN A 102 -12.39 -4.11 4.05
CA GLN A 102 -12.24 -5.54 4.35
C GLN A 102 -10.78 -5.96 4.38
N LEU A 103 -9.96 -5.40 3.49
CA LEU A 103 -8.50 -5.60 3.50
C LEU A 103 -7.88 -5.00 4.78
N ALA A 104 -8.31 -3.80 5.17
CA ALA A 104 -7.89 -3.16 6.43
C ALA A 104 -8.36 -3.93 7.68
N SER A 105 -9.60 -4.42 7.68
CA SER A 105 -10.14 -5.27 8.75
C SER A 105 -9.29 -6.54 8.90
N HIS A 106 -8.97 -7.21 7.79
CA HIS A 106 -8.15 -8.43 7.80
C HIS A 106 -6.74 -8.18 8.38
N SER A 107 -6.07 -7.10 7.99
CA SER A 107 -4.77 -6.74 8.57
C SER A 107 -4.86 -6.38 10.05
N LEU A 108 -5.89 -5.65 10.48
CA LEU A 108 -6.14 -5.35 11.89
C LEU A 108 -6.39 -6.62 12.73
N LEU A 109 -7.22 -7.54 12.25
CA LEU A 109 -7.58 -8.78 12.94
C LEU A 109 -6.35 -9.70 13.09
N HIS A 110 -5.55 -9.83 12.02
CA HIS A 110 -4.31 -10.61 12.06
C HIS A 110 -3.19 -9.94 12.87
N LEU A 111 -3.14 -8.60 12.96
CA LEU A 111 -2.21 -7.91 13.84
C LEU A 111 -2.45 -8.34 15.30
N MET A 112 -3.71 -8.28 15.75
CA MET A 112 -4.06 -8.69 17.12
C MET A 112 -3.81 -10.19 17.35
N LYS A 113 -4.09 -11.06 16.36
CA LYS A 113 -3.77 -12.48 16.46
C LYS A 113 -2.27 -12.77 16.53
N LYS A 114 -1.43 -11.98 15.85
CA LYS A 114 0.03 -12.14 15.83
C LYS A 114 0.69 -11.58 17.11
N THR A 115 0.23 -10.43 17.61
CA THR A 115 0.79 -9.80 18.81
C THR A 115 0.27 -10.40 20.11
N GLY A 116 -0.92 -11.02 20.11
CA GLY A 116 -1.60 -11.49 21.32
C GLY A 116 -2.10 -10.37 22.23
N VAL A 117 -2.10 -9.12 21.75
CA VAL A 117 -2.55 -7.96 22.53
C VAL A 117 -4.08 -7.95 22.61
N PRO A 118 -4.69 -7.86 23.81
CA PRO A 118 -6.13 -7.69 23.97
C PRO A 118 -6.61 -6.41 23.26
N ARG A 119 -7.72 -6.52 22.51
CA ARG A 119 -8.24 -5.42 21.67
C ARG A 119 -8.69 -4.23 22.51
N GLU A 120 -9.05 -4.49 23.77
CA GLU A 120 -9.48 -3.54 24.78
C GLU A 120 -8.35 -2.61 25.24
N LEU A 121 -7.08 -3.02 25.05
CA LEU A 121 -5.92 -2.16 25.32
C LEU A 121 -5.66 -1.16 24.20
N VAL A 122 -6.24 -1.32 23.00
CA VAL A 122 -6.01 -0.39 21.90
C VAL A 122 -6.93 0.81 22.04
N GLU A 123 -6.33 1.94 22.39
CA GLU A 123 -7.05 3.19 22.70
C GLU A 123 -7.32 4.05 21.47
N TYR A 124 -6.50 3.91 20.42
CA TYR A 124 -6.61 4.72 19.21
C TYR A 124 -6.17 3.99 17.94
N ILE A 125 -6.90 4.17 16.84
CA ILE A 125 -6.59 3.52 15.54
C ILE A 125 -6.50 4.55 14.40
N ILE A 126 -5.41 4.53 13.63
CA ILE A 126 -5.20 5.45 12.50
C ILE A 126 -4.90 4.67 11.24
N TYR A 127 -5.66 4.88 10.18
CA TYR A 127 -5.44 4.24 8.88
C TYR A 127 -5.25 5.25 7.75
N GLY A 128 -4.17 5.08 7.00
CA GLY A 128 -3.89 5.83 5.78
C GLY A 128 -4.60 5.27 4.55
N THR A 129 -5.24 6.11 3.75
CA THR A 129 -5.71 5.77 2.39
C THR A 129 -5.72 7.01 1.49
N VAL A 130 -5.60 6.85 0.17
CA VAL A 130 -5.66 7.96 -0.79
C VAL A 130 -6.99 7.95 -1.55
N ILE A 131 -7.38 6.80 -2.10
CA ILE A 131 -8.65 6.65 -2.82
C ILE A 131 -9.73 6.27 -1.81
N GLN A 132 -10.49 7.27 -1.35
CA GLN A 132 -11.58 7.05 -0.42
C GLN A 132 -12.81 6.44 -1.10
N GLU A 133 -13.27 5.30 -0.60
CA GLU A 133 -14.60 4.77 -0.89
C GLU A 133 -15.66 5.56 -0.10
N VAL A 134 -16.68 6.05 -0.81
CA VAL A 134 -17.67 7.00 -0.28
C VAL A 134 -18.52 6.37 0.84
N LYS A 135 -18.82 5.07 0.76
CA LYS A 135 -19.52 4.34 1.83
C LYS A 135 -18.71 4.24 3.13
N THR A 136 -17.38 4.24 3.04
CA THR A 136 -16.47 4.05 4.19
C THR A 136 -15.50 5.22 4.32
N SER A 137 -16.05 6.45 4.37
CA SER A 137 -15.29 7.71 4.46
C SER A 137 -14.24 7.70 5.58
N ASN A 138 -14.59 7.14 6.76
CA ASN A 138 -13.62 6.83 7.81
C ASN A 138 -13.27 5.34 7.81
N ILE A 139 -12.49 4.91 6.80
CA ILE A 139 -12.11 3.51 6.62
C ILE A 139 -11.45 2.89 7.84
N GLY A 140 -10.68 3.67 8.62
CA GLY A 140 -10.08 3.21 9.88
C GLY A 140 -11.12 2.77 10.90
N ARG A 141 -12.23 3.52 11.03
CA ARG A 141 -13.33 3.17 11.95
C ARG A 141 -14.11 1.96 11.47
N GLU A 142 -14.48 1.91 10.19
CA GLU A 142 -15.23 0.76 9.62
C GLU A 142 -14.41 -0.53 9.70
N ALA A 143 -13.12 -0.46 9.40
CA ALA A 143 -12.19 -1.59 9.51
C ALA A 143 -11.99 -2.04 10.97
N ALA A 144 -11.86 -1.10 11.91
CA ALA A 144 -11.74 -1.41 13.34
C ALA A 144 -12.99 -2.10 13.90
N LEU A 145 -14.18 -1.60 13.56
CA LEU A 145 -15.45 -2.24 13.96
C LEU A 145 -15.59 -3.63 13.33
N SER A 146 -15.28 -3.78 12.04
CA SER A 146 -15.31 -5.07 11.34
C SER A 146 -14.31 -6.08 11.91
N ALA A 147 -13.14 -5.63 12.37
CA ALA A 147 -12.13 -6.45 13.03
C ALA A 147 -12.46 -6.75 14.51
N GLY A 148 -13.58 -6.21 15.02
CA GLY A 148 -14.08 -6.45 16.37
C GLY A 148 -13.25 -5.78 17.47
N PHE A 149 -12.75 -4.56 17.22
CA PHE A 149 -12.26 -3.67 18.28
C PHE A 149 -13.44 -3.07 19.07
N SER A 150 -13.15 -2.47 20.23
CA SER A 150 -14.19 -1.86 21.07
C SER A 150 -14.87 -0.69 20.36
N ASP A 151 -16.20 -0.55 20.52
CA ASP A 151 -16.93 0.64 20.11
C ASP A 151 -16.33 1.93 20.70
N LYS A 152 -15.72 1.82 21.89
CA LYS A 152 -15.05 2.91 22.60
C LYS A 152 -13.74 3.36 21.97
N THR A 153 -13.09 2.55 21.14
CA THR A 153 -11.80 2.87 20.51
C THR A 153 -12.01 3.85 19.35
N PRO A 154 -11.73 5.16 19.50
CA PRO A 154 -11.79 6.10 18.40
C PRO A 154 -10.86 5.71 17.25
N SER A 155 -11.26 6.06 16.04
CA SER A 155 -10.41 5.94 14.87
C SER A 155 -10.64 7.07 13.90
N HIS A 156 -9.58 7.49 13.21
CA HIS A 156 -9.68 8.40 12.06
C HIS A 156 -8.87 7.88 10.87
N THR A 157 -9.24 8.40 9.71
CA THR A 157 -8.58 8.14 8.43
C THR A 157 -7.73 9.34 8.05
N VAL A 158 -6.51 9.08 7.58
CA VAL A 158 -5.57 10.12 7.15
C VAL A 158 -5.22 9.95 5.67
N THR A 159 -5.03 11.07 4.97
CA THR A 159 -4.65 11.06 3.56
C THR A 159 -3.48 12.02 3.34
N MET A 160 -2.35 11.47 2.91
CA MET A 160 -1.12 12.18 2.56
C MET A 160 -0.42 11.47 1.39
N ALA A 161 -1.14 11.25 0.29
CA ALA A 161 -0.67 10.57 -0.91
C ALA A 161 0.05 9.23 -0.62
N CYS A 162 1.15 8.94 -1.30
CA CYS A 162 1.91 7.68 -1.13
C CYS A 162 2.45 7.45 0.30
N ILE A 163 2.44 8.47 1.16
CA ILE A 163 2.92 8.38 2.56
C ILE A 163 1.77 8.43 3.58
N SER A 164 0.51 8.22 3.18
CA SER A 164 -0.65 8.20 4.11
C SER A 164 -0.47 7.28 5.31
N SER A 165 0.09 6.08 5.13
CA SER A 165 0.38 5.14 6.23
C SER A 165 1.48 5.67 7.17
N ASN A 166 2.53 6.30 6.63
CA ASN A 166 3.58 6.95 7.42
C ASN A 166 3.06 8.17 8.18
N ALA A 167 2.14 8.94 7.58
CA ALA A 167 1.44 10.02 8.25
C ALA A 167 0.59 9.47 9.41
N GLY A 168 -0.10 8.34 9.22
CA GLY A 168 -0.84 7.66 10.29
C GLY A 168 0.05 7.23 11.46
N MET A 169 1.19 6.60 11.17
CA MET A 169 2.20 6.27 12.19
C MET A 169 2.74 7.52 12.89
N THR A 170 3.01 8.60 12.15
CA THR A 170 3.56 9.85 12.70
C THR A 170 2.56 10.57 13.62
N THR A 171 1.29 10.71 13.20
CA THR A 171 0.22 11.23 14.06
C THR A 171 0.07 10.40 15.32
N GLY A 172 0.12 9.07 15.17
CA GLY A 172 0.07 8.13 16.29
C GLY A 172 1.20 8.31 17.30
N ILE A 173 2.45 8.32 16.82
CA ILE A 173 3.65 8.59 17.64
C ILE A 173 3.52 9.95 18.35
N GLY A 174 2.97 10.96 17.68
CA GLY A 174 2.69 12.27 18.27
C GLY A 174 1.68 12.21 19.43
N LEU A 175 0.61 11.42 19.31
CA LEU A 175 -0.38 11.22 20.38
C LEU A 175 0.21 10.51 21.60
N ILE A 176 1.07 9.50 21.39
CA ILE A 176 1.78 8.82 22.50
C ILE A 176 2.80 9.77 23.15
N ALA A 177 3.56 10.51 22.35
CA ALA A 177 4.54 11.49 22.87
C ALA A 177 3.87 12.63 23.67
N ALA A 178 2.63 12.98 23.32
CA ALA A 178 1.80 13.94 24.06
C ALA A 178 1.16 13.36 25.33
N GLY A 179 1.25 12.05 25.57
CA GLY A 179 0.60 11.36 26.69
C GLY A 179 -0.91 11.27 26.58
N ALA A 180 -1.47 11.39 25.36
CA ALA A 180 -2.92 11.28 25.13
C ALA A 180 -3.42 9.83 25.12
N TYR A 181 -2.57 8.91 24.68
CA TYR A 181 -2.77 7.45 24.65
C TYR A 181 -1.44 6.75 24.88
N ASP A 182 -1.44 5.56 25.46
CA ASP A 182 -0.26 4.70 25.62
C ASP A 182 -0.19 3.61 24.53
N VAL A 183 -1.34 3.12 24.04
CA VAL A 183 -1.38 2.05 23.01
C VAL A 183 -2.27 2.43 21.82
N ILE A 184 -1.67 2.35 20.63
CA ILE A 184 -2.34 2.67 19.36
C ILE A 184 -2.06 1.59 18.30
N VAL A 185 -2.91 1.56 17.27
CA VAL A 185 -2.62 0.84 16.02
C VAL A 185 -2.60 1.82 14.86
N ALA A 186 -1.50 1.84 14.10
CA ALA A 186 -1.37 2.63 12.88
C ALA A 186 -1.15 1.71 11.68
N GLY A 187 -1.72 2.08 10.53
CA GLY A 187 -1.60 1.31 9.31
C GLY A 187 -2.08 2.07 8.07
N GLY A 188 -2.41 1.33 7.03
CA GLY A 188 -3.02 1.89 5.82
C GLY A 188 -3.53 0.82 4.88
N VAL A 189 -4.38 1.24 3.96
CA VAL A 189 -5.01 0.40 2.94
C VAL A 189 -5.22 1.19 1.66
N GLU A 190 -5.12 0.52 0.53
CA GLU A 190 -5.39 1.10 -0.78
C GLU A 190 -5.97 0.02 -1.70
N MET A 191 -6.92 0.38 -2.57
CA MET A 191 -7.57 -0.58 -3.47
C MET A 191 -7.86 0.04 -4.84
N MET A 192 -6.92 -0.17 -5.76
CA MET A 192 -7.04 0.30 -7.14
C MET A 192 -7.91 -0.58 -8.05
N SER A 193 -8.47 -1.69 -7.54
CA SER A 193 -9.32 -2.60 -8.32
C SER A 193 -10.78 -2.14 -8.41
N ASP A 194 -11.24 -1.29 -7.49
CA ASP A 194 -12.61 -0.77 -7.40
C ASP A 194 -12.54 0.74 -7.09
N VAL A 195 -12.09 1.53 -8.07
CA VAL A 195 -11.94 2.98 -7.90
C VAL A 195 -13.24 3.68 -8.31
N PRO A 196 -13.83 4.54 -7.46
CA PRO A 196 -15.13 5.15 -7.74
C PRO A 196 -15.10 6.06 -8.97
N ILE A 197 -15.86 5.67 -10.00
CA ILE A 197 -16.08 6.47 -11.21
C ILE A 197 -17.08 7.60 -10.91
N ARG A 198 -16.77 8.82 -11.35
CA ARG A 198 -17.62 9.99 -11.12
C ARG A 198 -18.44 10.29 -12.37
N HIS A 199 -19.70 10.68 -12.21
CA HIS A 199 -20.42 11.36 -13.30
C HIS A 199 -19.89 12.78 -13.49
N SER A 200 -20.12 13.37 -14.67
CA SER A 200 -19.81 14.77 -14.94
C SER A 200 -20.33 15.71 -13.84
N ARG A 201 -19.60 16.79 -13.53
CA ARG A 201 -20.03 17.80 -12.55
C ARG A 201 -21.43 18.34 -12.83
N LYS A 202 -21.80 18.47 -14.11
CA LYS A 202 -23.13 18.89 -14.58
C LYS A 202 -24.22 17.89 -14.18
N MET A 203 -24.00 16.60 -14.47
CA MET A 203 -24.93 15.52 -14.11
C MET A 203 -25.08 15.37 -12.60
N ARG A 204 -23.97 15.40 -11.84
CA ARG A 204 -24.02 15.37 -10.37
C ARG A 204 -24.85 16.52 -9.80
N ALA A 205 -24.68 17.74 -10.31
CA ALA A 205 -25.49 18.89 -9.90
C ALA A 205 -26.98 18.74 -10.28
N LEU A 206 -27.29 18.16 -11.43
CA LEU A 206 -28.67 17.89 -11.87
C LEU A 206 -29.34 16.84 -10.98
N MET A 207 -28.68 15.71 -10.70
CA MET A 207 -29.20 14.65 -9.82
C MET A 207 -29.47 15.15 -8.40
N LEU A 208 -28.56 15.95 -7.83
CA LEU A 208 -28.75 16.58 -6.52
C LEU A 208 -29.91 17.59 -6.49
N ARG A 209 -30.15 18.32 -7.60
CA ARG A 209 -31.32 19.21 -7.74
C ARG A 209 -32.61 18.42 -7.91
N ALA A 210 -32.60 17.34 -8.69
CA ALA A 210 -33.75 16.48 -8.94
C ALA A 210 -34.23 15.75 -7.67
N ASN A 211 -33.30 15.37 -6.79
CA ASN A 211 -33.62 14.82 -5.46
C ASN A 211 -34.36 15.85 -4.56
N LYS A 212 -34.02 17.14 -4.67
CA LYS A 212 -34.68 18.24 -3.93
C LYS A 212 -36.00 18.71 -4.54
N ALA A 213 -36.27 18.41 -5.82
CA ALA A 213 -37.49 18.83 -6.51
C ALA A 213 -38.71 18.05 -6.00
N LYS A 214 -39.69 18.74 -5.41
CA LYS A 214 -40.88 18.11 -4.82
C LYS A 214 -42.01 17.90 -5.83
N THR A 215 -42.17 18.78 -6.81
CA THR A 215 -43.27 18.70 -7.78
C THR A 215 -42.87 18.04 -9.09
N LEU A 216 -43.84 17.41 -9.77
CA LEU A 216 -43.61 16.76 -11.07
C LEU A 216 -43.15 17.77 -12.14
N GLY A 217 -43.71 18.98 -12.16
CA GLY A 217 -43.30 20.05 -13.07
C GLY A 217 -41.83 20.46 -12.89
N GLN A 218 -41.35 20.60 -11.65
CA GLN A 218 -39.93 20.87 -11.37
C GLN A 218 -39.03 19.72 -11.82
N LYS A 219 -39.46 18.47 -11.67
CA LYS A 219 -38.70 17.30 -12.15
C LYS A 219 -38.64 17.26 -13.68
N LEU A 220 -39.75 17.50 -14.38
CA LEU A 220 -39.82 17.61 -15.84
C LEU A 220 -38.93 18.74 -16.39
N GLN A 221 -38.94 19.91 -15.73
CA GLN A 221 -38.06 21.03 -16.09
C GLN A 221 -36.58 20.72 -15.88
N LEU A 222 -36.23 19.88 -14.89
CA LEU A 222 -34.85 19.42 -14.73
C LEU A 222 -34.47 18.37 -15.78
N LEU A 223 -35.36 17.44 -16.12
CA LEU A 223 -35.15 16.46 -17.18
C LEU A 223 -34.91 17.11 -18.55
N SER A 224 -35.62 18.20 -18.87
CA SER A 224 -35.39 18.95 -20.13
C SER A 224 -34.04 19.69 -20.19
N THR A 225 -33.29 19.77 -19.08
CA THR A 225 -31.91 20.30 -19.07
C THR A 225 -30.83 19.25 -19.29
N ILE A 226 -31.18 17.96 -19.35
CA ILE A 226 -30.25 16.88 -19.66
C ILE A 226 -29.76 17.03 -21.10
N ARG A 227 -28.44 16.93 -21.30
CA ARG A 227 -27.77 16.97 -22.60
C ARG A 227 -26.79 15.80 -22.74
N PRO A 228 -26.41 15.37 -23.96
CA PRO A 228 -25.51 14.23 -24.16
C PRO A 228 -24.17 14.34 -23.40
N ASP A 229 -23.63 15.55 -23.23
CA ASP A 229 -22.38 15.80 -22.50
C ASP A 229 -22.46 15.52 -20.99
N PHE A 230 -23.66 15.32 -20.44
CA PHE A 230 -23.83 14.97 -19.03
C PHE A 230 -23.42 13.52 -18.75
N PHE A 231 -23.53 12.63 -19.75
CA PHE A 231 -23.29 11.20 -19.61
C PHE A 231 -21.81 10.79 -19.73
N VAL A 232 -20.92 11.71 -20.11
CA VAL A 232 -19.48 11.44 -20.15
C VAL A 232 -18.97 11.21 -18.70
N PRO A 233 -18.39 10.04 -18.39
CA PRO A 233 -17.86 9.77 -17.06
C PRO A 233 -16.55 10.52 -16.82
N GLU A 234 -16.41 11.10 -15.63
CA GLU A 234 -15.15 11.61 -15.10
C GLU A 234 -14.41 10.43 -14.45
N LEU A 235 -13.53 9.78 -15.21
CA LEU A 235 -12.63 8.75 -14.69
C LEU A 235 -11.66 9.35 -13.66
N PRO A 236 -11.24 8.58 -12.63
CA PRO A 236 -10.21 8.99 -11.69
C PRO A 236 -8.89 9.25 -12.43
N ALA A 237 -8.42 10.50 -12.44
CA ALA A 237 -7.18 10.86 -13.09
C ALA A 237 -5.97 10.37 -12.25
N VAL A 238 -5.04 9.65 -12.89
CA VAL A 238 -3.72 9.30 -12.34
C VAL A 238 -2.70 10.44 -12.57
N ALA A 239 -3.17 11.59 -13.04
CA ALA A 239 -2.43 12.84 -13.12
C ALA A 239 -2.60 13.63 -11.82
N GLU A 240 -1.51 14.21 -11.33
CA GLU A 240 -1.54 15.18 -10.23
C GLU A 240 -2.40 16.38 -10.64
N PHE A 241 -3.38 16.74 -9.80
CA PHE A 241 -4.36 17.77 -10.11
C PHE A 241 -3.70 19.14 -10.34
N SER A 242 -2.63 19.43 -9.60
CA SER A 242 -1.99 20.74 -9.58
C SER A 242 -1.07 20.99 -10.78
N SER A 243 -0.45 19.93 -11.32
CA SER A 243 0.50 20.02 -12.45
C SER A 243 -0.04 19.46 -13.77
N GLY A 244 -1.14 18.69 -13.73
CA GLY A 244 -1.66 17.94 -14.89
C GLY A 244 -0.78 16.77 -15.33
N GLU A 245 0.29 16.47 -14.58
CA GLU A 245 1.31 15.50 -14.95
C GLU A 245 1.07 14.14 -14.27
N THR A 246 1.24 13.03 -15.00
CA THR A 246 1.17 11.70 -14.37
C THR A 246 2.47 11.38 -13.63
N MET A 247 2.37 10.57 -12.56
CA MET A 247 3.53 10.20 -11.74
C MET A 247 4.69 9.61 -12.56
N GLY A 248 4.38 8.88 -13.65
CA GLY A 248 5.39 8.33 -14.56
C GLY A 248 6.14 9.39 -15.36
N HIS A 249 5.46 10.41 -15.91
CA HIS A 249 6.12 11.52 -16.63
C HIS A 249 7.01 12.33 -15.69
N SER A 250 6.54 12.59 -14.46
CA SER A 250 7.33 13.30 -13.45
C SER A 250 8.60 12.51 -13.06
N ALA A 251 8.49 11.18 -12.95
CA ALA A 251 9.63 10.29 -12.69
C ALA A 251 10.63 10.27 -13.85
N ASP A 252 10.17 10.21 -15.10
CA ASP A 252 11.04 10.22 -16.29
C ASP A 252 11.76 11.58 -16.46
N ARG A 253 11.04 12.69 -16.29
CA ARG A 253 11.64 14.04 -16.27
C ARG A 253 12.67 14.17 -15.14
N LEU A 254 12.40 13.60 -13.97
CA LEU A 254 13.34 13.59 -12.84
C LEU A 254 14.60 12.77 -13.18
N ALA A 255 14.43 11.55 -13.73
CA ALA A 255 15.53 10.71 -14.17
C ALA A 255 16.42 11.42 -15.20
N ALA A 256 15.82 12.03 -16.22
CA ALA A 256 16.53 12.84 -17.22
C ALA A 256 17.29 14.02 -16.60
N SER A 257 16.68 14.73 -15.64
CA SER A 257 17.30 15.87 -14.93
C SER A 257 18.56 15.46 -14.15
N PHE A 258 18.56 14.24 -13.59
CA PHE A 258 19.71 13.65 -12.89
C PHE A 258 20.60 12.77 -13.79
N LYS A 259 20.33 12.73 -15.10
CA LYS A 259 21.04 11.93 -16.11
C LYS A 259 21.05 10.41 -15.84
N VAL A 260 20.02 9.89 -15.17
CA VAL A 260 19.88 8.46 -14.89
C VAL A 260 19.48 7.74 -16.17
N THR A 261 20.37 6.87 -16.66
CA THR A 261 20.19 6.17 -17.94
C THR A 261 19.14 5.06 -17.85
N ARG A 262 18.58 4.67 -19.00
CA ARG A 262 17.62 3.57 -19.07
C ARG A 262 18.20 2.24 -18.59
N ASP A 263 19.46 1.96 -18.90
CA ASP A 263 20.18 0.76 -18.47
C ASP A 263 20.36 0.70 -16.94
N GLU A 264 20.64 1.83 -16.28
CA GLU A 264 20.67 1.91 -14.81
C GLU A 264 19.29 1.64 -14.19
N GLN A 265 18.23 2.17 -14.78
CA GLN A 265 16.85 1.92 -14.33
C GLN A 265 16.45 0.45 -14.48
N ASP A 266 16.71 -0.15 -15.64
CA ASP A 266 16.41 -1.57 -15.91
C ASP A 266 17.22 -2.51 -15.00
N LYS A 267 18.50 -2.22 -14.78
CA LYS A 267 19.34 -2.94 -13.80
C LYS A 267 18.78 -2.83 -12.38
N TYR A 268 18.29 -1.66 -11.99
CA TYR A 268 17.69 -1.47 -10.67
C TYR A 268 16.36 -2.22 -10.51
N ALA A 269 15.52 -2.21 -11.54
CA ALA A 269 14.25 -2.94 -11.58
C ALA A 269 14.49 -4.46 -11.50
N LEU A 270 15.39 -5.00 -12.33
CA LEU A 270 15.75 -6.41 -12.31
C LEU A 270 16.27 -6.85 -10.93
N ARG A 271 17.24 -6.09 -10.37
CA ARG A 271 17.75 -6.33 -9.01
C ARG A 271 16.64 -6.37 -7.96
N SER A 272 15.68 -5.44 -8.04
CA SER A 272 14.57 -5.37 -7.08
C SER A 272 13.66 -6.59 -7.18
N HIS A 273 13.33 -7.06 -8.38
CA HIS A 273 12.56 -8.29 -8.59
C HIS A 273 13.31 -9.54 -8.11
N THR A 274 14.59 -9.69 -8.45
CA THR A 274 15.42 -10.83 -8.00
C THR A 274 15.52 -10.88 -6.47
N LEU A 275 15.82 -9.76 -5.82
CA LEU A 275 15.92 -9.71 -4.35
C LEU A 275 14.58 -9.94 -3.65
N ALA A 276 13.46 -9.48 -4.23
CA ALA A 276 12.13 -9.77 -3.70
C ALA A 276 11.77 -11.26 -3.79
N GLN A 277 12.11 -11.91 -4.91
CA GLN A 277 11.93 -13.35 -5.07
C GLN A 277 12.83 -14.15 -4.11
N GLU A 278 14.11 -13.75 -3.97
CA GLU A 278 15.05 -14.36 -3.03
C GLU A 278 14.56 -14.25 -1.58
N ALA A 279 14.14 -13.05 -1.16
CA ALA A 279 13.59 -12.82 0.18
C ALA A 279 12.29 -13.61 0.44
N THR A 280 11.47 -13.83 -0.60
CA THR A 280 10.28 -14.68 -0.54
C THR A 280 10.68 -16.15 -0.34
N ASN A 281 11.57 -16.67 -1.18
CA ASN A 281 12.05 -18.06 -1.12
C ASN A 281 12.78 -18.38 0.20
N LYS A 282 13.49 -17.39 0.78
CA LYS A 282 14.16 -17.49 2.08
C LYS A 282 13.26 -17.23 3.30
N GLY A 283 11.98 -16.90 3.09
CA GLY A 283 11.02 -16.65 4.18
C GLY A 283 11.27 -15.36 4.98
N TYR A 284 12.01 -14.39 4.44
CA TYR A 284 12.31 -13.12 5.13
C TYR A 284 11.11 -12.16 5.21
N LEU A 285 10.04 -12.40 4.44
CA LEU A 285 8.83 -11.57 4.43
C LEU A 285 7.84 -11.98 5.53
N THR A 286 8.29 -11.89 6.79
CA THR A 286 7.53 -12.22 8.01
C THR A 286 6.41 -11.23 8.34
N ASP A 287 6.23 -10.20 7.51
CA ASP A 287 5.17 -9.21 7.57
C ASP A 287 3.90 -9.64 6.80
N ILE A 288 3.96 -10.67 5.95
CA ILE A 288 2.81 -11.15 5.17
C ILE A 288 1.92 -12.05 6.02
N VAL A 289 0.65 -11.70 6.15
CA VAL A 289 -0.39 -12.59 6.71
C VAL A 289 -1.24 -13.19 5.58
N PRO A 290 -1.56 -14.49 5.59
CA PRO A 290 -2.35 -15.12 4.53
C PRO A 290 -3.75 -14.50 4.47
N PHE A 291 -4.26 -14.29 3.25
CA PHE A 291 -5.62 -13.79 3.02
C PHE A 291 -6.47 -14.90 2.40
N LYS A 292 -7.44 -15.43 3.16
CA LYS A 292 -8.41 -16.41 2.65
C LYS A 292 -9.49 -15.66 1.88
N ARG A 293 -9.63 -15.97 0.59
CA ARG A 293 -10.79 -15.51 -0.20
C ARG A 293 -12.02 -16.31 0.19
N GLU A 294 -13.06 -15.62 0.65
CA GLU A 294 -14.41 -16.16 0.70
C GLU A 294 -15.22 -15.56 -0.44
N TYR A 295 -15.63 -16.41 -1.39
CA TYR A 295 -16.56 -16.01 -2.43
C TYR A 295 -17.98 -16.13 -1.87
N PRO A 296 -18.73 -15.02 -1.66
CA PRO A 296 -20.14 -15.13 -1.33
C PRO A 296 -20.86 -15.78 -2.52
N GLN A 297 -21.57 -16.87 -2.28
CA GLN A 297 -22.29 -17.60 -3.34
C GLN A 297 -23.44 -16.77 -3.95
N ASN A 298 -23.96 -15.78 -3.22
CA ASN A 298 -24.98 -14.84 -3.68
C ASN A 298 -24.60 -13.39 -3.33
N ILE A 299 -24.54 -12.51 -4.32
CA ILE A 299 -24.07 -11.12 -4.18
C ILE A 299 -25.11 -10.22 -3.48
N GLU A 300 -26.42 -10.52 -3.62
CA GLU A 300 -27.49 -9.70 -3.04
C GLU A 300 -27.59 -9.80 -1.51
N LEU A 301 -27.26 -10.97 -0.93
CA LEU A 301 -27.33 -11.18 0.53
C LEU A 301 -26.15 -10.55 1.30
N ALA A 302 -25.04 -10.24 0.63
CA ALA A 302 -23.86 -9.65 1.27
C ALA A 302 -24.13 -8.22 1.79
N ASN A 303 -24.92 -7.43 1.05
CA ASN A 303 -25.16 -6.01 1.37
C ASN A 303 -26.11 -5.77 2.56
N LEU A 304 -26.79 -6.81 3.07
CA LEU A 304 -27.75 -6.70 4.18
C LEU A 304 -27.26 -7.32 5.49
N ASN A 305 -26.41 -8.36 5.44
CA ASN A 305 -25.98 -9.13 6.62
C ASN A 305 -24.50 -8.91 7.00
N HIS A 306 -23.92 -7.78 6.59
CA HIS A 306 -22.46 -7.58 6.63
C HIS A 306 -21.84 -7.58 8.04
N THR A 307 -22.61 -7.30 9.09
CA THR A 307 -22.17 -7.31 10.50
C THR A 307 -22.04 -8.72 11.10
N ASP A 308 -22.85 -9.68 10.65
CA ASP A 308 -22.99 -10.97 11.34
C ASP A 308 -22.09 -12.05 10.76
N ASN A 309 -21.78 -11.99 9.46
CA ASN A 309 -20.82 -12.91 8.84
C ASN A 309 -19.39 -12.74 9.39
N TYR A 310 -18.95 -11.52 9.69
CA TYR A 310 -17.65 -11.31 10.36
C TYR A 310 -17.68 -11.73 11.83
N ARG A 311 -18.80 -11.55 12.55
CA ARG A 311 -18.95 -12.10 13.91
C ARG A 311 -18.85 -13.63 13.96
N ASN A 312 -19.38 -14.32 12.96
CA ASN A 312 -19.29 -15.79 12.89
C ASN A 312 -17.90 -16.31 12.46
N GLN A 313 -17.04 -15.48 11.85
CA GLN A 313 -15.63 -15.82 11.66
C GLN A 313 -14.82 -15.70 12.98
N ILE A 314 -15.25 -14.86 13.93
CA ILE A 314 -14.59 -14.68 15.24
C ILE A 314 -14.74 -15.92 16.14
N SER A 315 -15.72 -16.80 15.88
CA SER A 315 -16.01 -18.00 16.67
C SER A 315 -15.51 -19.32 16.05
N ALA A 316 -14.85 -19.29 14.88
CA ALA A 316 -14.49 -20.49 14.11
C ALA A 316 -12.98 -20.67 13.79
N VAL A 317 -12.09 -19.80 14.31
CA VAL A 317 -10.62 -19.76 14.03
C VAL A 317 -9.82 -19.21 15.22
#